data_AF-A0A528W5Y0-F1
#
_entry.id   AF-A0A528W5Y0-F1
#
_cell.length_a   1.000
_cell.length_b   1.000
_cell.length_c   1.000
_cell.angle_alpha   90.00
_cell.angle_beta   90.00
_cell.angle_gamma   90.00
#
_symmetry.space_group_name_H-M   'P 1'
#
loop_
_entity.id
_entity.type
_entity.pdbx_description
1 polymer ?
#
loop_
_entity_poly.entity_id
_entity_poly.type
_entity_poly.pdbx_seq_one_letter_code
_entity_poly.pdbx_strand_id
1 'polypeptide(L)' 'FMDAPLLFSALGERGILLRHFAQRPQVLRAGLPGSEAEWERLESALAAWAARRDDASKEIVR' A
#
# COMPACT_ATOMS: atom_id res chain seq x y z
N PHE A 1 12.25 0.86 -2.61
CA PHE A 1 10.97 1.52 -2.90
C PHE A 1 10.76 2.61 -1.86
N MET A 2 10.87 3.88 -2.24
CA MET A 2 10.85 5.02 -1.29
C MET A 2 9.48 5.19 -0.62
N ASP A 3 8.40 4.81 -1.30
CA ASP A 3 7.04 5.00 -0.78
C ASP A 3 6.57 3.88 0.16
N ALA A 4 7.45 2.97 0.58
CA ALA A 4 7.08 1.85 1.46
C ALA A 4 6.42 2.31 2.78
N PRO A 5 6.93 3.33 3.51
CA PRO A 5 6.26 3.80 4.72
C PRO A 5 4.85 4.36 4.43
N LEU A 6 4.66 5.06 3.31
CA LEU A 6 3.37 5.62 2.94
C LEU A 6 2.37 4.53 2.54
N LEU A 7 2.83 3.53 1.77
CA LEU A 7 2.03 2.35 1.43
C LEU A 7 1.64 1.55 2.68
N PHE A 8 2.55 1.39 3.64
CA PHE A 8 2.27 0.73 4.92
C PHE A 8 1.13 1.44 5.67
N SER A 9 1.20 2.75 5.83
CA SER A 9 0.14 3.54 6.48
C SER A 9 -1.19 3.45 5.71
N ALA A 10 -1.16 3.63 4.38
CA ALA A 10 -2.37 3.64 3.56
C ALA A 10 -3.12 2.29 3.57
N LEU A 11 -2.40 1.17 3.60
CA LEU A 11 -3.00 -0.15 3.74
C LEU A 11 -3.44 -0.43 5.18
N GLY A 12 -2.67 0.01 6.18
CA GLY A 12 -3.03 -0.11 7.59
C GLY A 12 -4.33 0.62 7.96
N GLU A 13 -4.54 1.82 7.42
CA GLU A 13 -5.79 2.59 7.57
C GLU A 13 -7.03 1.88 7.01
N ARG A 14 -6.82 0.92 6.09
CA ARG A 14 -7.88 0.09 5.48
C ARG A 14 -7.99 -1.30 6.12
N GLY A 15 -7.32 -1.52 7.26
CA GLY A 15 -7.32 -2.79 7.97
C GLY A 15 -6.47 -3.89 7.32
N ILE A 16 -5.55 -3.55 6.41
CA ILE A 16 -4.63 -4.49 5.79
C ILE A 16 -3.27 -4.39 6.46
N LEU A 17 -2.95 -5.38 7.30
CA LEU A 17 -1.70 -5.41 8.05
C LEU A 17 -0.57 -5.98 7.22
N LEU A 18 0.51 -5.21 7.10
CA LEU A 18 1.77 -5.64 6.52
C LEU A 18 2.84 -5.78 7.60
N ARG A 19 3.85 -6.62 7.35
CA ARG A 19 5.06 -6.60 8.18
C ARG A 19 6.03 -5.57 7.65
N HIS A 20 6.33 -4.58 8.49
CA HIS A 20 7.44 -3.64 8.32
C HIS A 20 8.70 -4.15 9.02
N PHE A 21 9.89 -3.78 8.52
CA PHE A 21 11.18 -4.18 9.09
C PHE A 21 11.98 -2.96 9.52
N ALA A 22 12.24 -2.81 10.82
CA ALA A 22 12.91 -1.63 11.37
C ALA A 22 14.30 -1.36 10.74
N GLN A 23 15.09 -2.41 10.49
CA GLN A 23 16.41 -2.27 9.84
C GLN A 23 16.32 -2.16 8.30
N ARG A 24 15.13 -2.31 7.71
CA ARG A 24 14.89 -2.27 6.26
C ARG A 24 13.56 -1.56 5.96
N PRO A 25 13.45 -0.26 6.26
CA PRO A 25 12.17 0.48 6.21
C PRO A 25 11.52 0.53 4.82
N GLN A 26 12.31 0.29 3.78
CA GLN A 26 11.88 0.20 2.39
C GLN A 26 11.32 -1.17 1.99
N VAL A 27 11.25 -2.13 2.92
CA VAL A 27 10.81 -3.51 2.68
C VAL A 27 9.52 -3.77 3.47
N LEU A 28 8.52 -4.28 2.76
CA LEU A 28 7.26 -4.75 3.32
C LEU A 28 7.04 -6.21 2.95
N ARG A 29 6.35 -6.95 3.83
CA ARG A 29 5.87 -8.30 3.51
C ARG A 29 4.37 -8.39 3.76
N ALA A 30 3.63 -8.81 2.74
CA ALA A 30 2.23 -9.18 2.84
C ALA A 30 2.08 -10.67 3.19
N GLY A 31 1.07 -11.00 3.98
CA GLY A 31 0.52 -12.35 3.97
C GLY A 31 -0.35 -12.54 2.72
N LEU A 32 -0.52 -13.78 2.27
CA LEU A 32 -1.47 -14.07 1.21
C LEU A 32 -2.90 -14.06 1.78
N PRO A 33 -3.87 -13.39 1.11
CA PRO A 33 -5.28 -13.52 1.43
C PRO A 33 -5.75 -14.98 1.40
N GLY A 34 -6.66 -15.35 2.30
CA GLY A 34 -7.19 -16.71 2.43
C GLY A 34 -8.51 -16.94 1.68
N SER A 35 -9.14 -15.88 1.17
CA SER A 35 -10.41 -15.93 0.42
C SER A 35 -10.49 -14.85 -0.65
N GLU A 36 -11.42 -15.01 -1.58
CA GLU A 36 -11.65 -14.05 -2.68
C GLU A 36 -12.00 -12.65 -2.15
N ALA A 37 -12.89 -12.56 -1.16
CA ALA A 37 -13.26 -11.27 -0.56
C ALA A 37 -12.06 -10.55 0.08
N GLU A 38 -11.07 -11.29 0.58
CA GLU A 38 -9.84 -10.72 1.09
C GLU A 38 -8.88 -10.27 -0.03
N TRP A 39 -8.88 -10.97 -1.17
CA TRP A 39 -8.20 -10.54 -2.38
C TRP A 39 -8.80 -9.24 -2.93
N GLU A 40 -10.12 -9.18 -3.11
CA GLU A 40 -10.83 -7.97 -3.56
C GLU A 40 -10.53 -6.76 -2.67
N ARG A 41 -10.50 -6.98 -1.34
CA ARG A 41 -10.14 -5.93 -0.38
C ARG A 41 -8.70 -5.43 -0.61
N LEU A 42 -7.75 -6.34 -0.81
CA LEU A 42 -6.35 -5.99 -1.08
C LEU A 42 -6.21 -5.23 -2.40
N GLU A 43 -6.84 -5.73 -3.46
CA GLU A 43 -6.82 -5.11 -4.80
C GLU A 43 -7.40 -3.70 -4.78
N SER A 44 -8.58 -3.52 -4.17
CA SER A 44 -9.23 -2.22 -4.02
C SER A 44 -8.33 -1.21 -3.29
N ALA A 45 -7.68 -1.64 -2.20
CA ALA A 45 -6.79 -0.78 -1.43
C ALA A 45 -5.53 -0.38 -2.22
N LEU A 46 -4.93 -1.33 -2.97
CA LEU A 46 -3.79 -1.06 -3.83
C LEU A 46 -4.14 -0.13 -5.00
N ALA A 47 -5.31 -0.31 -5.63
CA ALA A 47 -5.79 0.56 -6.69
C ALA A 47 -6.02 1.99 -6.18
N ALA A 48 -6.65 2.14 -5.02
CA ALA A 48 -6.85 3.44 -4.39
C ALA A 48 -5.52 4.14 -4.04
N TRP A 49 -4.52 3.38 -3.60
CA TRP A 49 -3.18 3.91 -3.36
C TRP A 49 -2.48 4.37 -4.65
N ALA A 50 -2.56 3.58 -5.71
CA ALA A 50 -1.96 3.91 -7.01
C ALA A 50 -2.54 5.21 -7.59
N ALA A 51 -3.87 5.36 -7.57
CA ALA A 51 -4.53 6.57 -8.06
C ALA A 51 -4.04 7.85 -7.35
N ARG A 52 -3.89 7.80 -6.01
CA ARG A 52 -3.37 8.93 -5.22
C ARG A 52 -1.94 9.33 -5.63
N ARG A 53 -1.10 8.35 -5.96
CA ARG A 53 0.29 8.59 -6.39
C ARG A 53 0.36 9.23 -7.77
N ASP A 54 -0.51 8.81 -8.68
CA ASP A 54 -0.60 9.38 -10.01
C ASP A 54 -1.05 10.84 -9.94
N ASP A 55 -2.01 11.15 -9.06
CA ASP A 55 -2.48 12.52 -8.87
C ASP A 55 -1.40 13.42 -8.26
N ALA A 56 -0.70 12.95 -7.22
CA ALA A 56 0.45 13.66 -6.66
C ALA A 56 1.58 13.89 -7.69
N SER A 57 1.79 12.93 -8.60
CA SER A 57 2.78 13.07 -9.68
C SER A 57 2.36 14.11 -10.71
N LYS A 58 1.06 14.24 -10.99
CA LYS A 58 0.52 15.25 -11.92
C LYS A 58 0.57 16.66 -11.33
N GLU A 59 0.37 16.82 -10.02
CA GLU A 59 0.46 18.12 -9.34
C GLU A 59 1.88 18.71 -9.34
N ILE A 60 2.91 17.87 -9.22
CA ILE A 60 4.32 18.30 -9.22
C ILE A 60 4.77 18.84 -10.61
N VAL A 61 4.12 18.41 -11.68
CA VAL A 61 4.49 18.75 -13.07
C VAL A 61 3.78 20.02 -13.58
N ARG A 62 2.81 20.55 -12.82
CA ARG A 62 2.04 21.76 -13.18
C ARG A 62 2.65 23.03 -12.59
#